data_AF-A0A519PZI3-F1
#
_entry.id   AF-A0A519PZI3-F1
#
_cell.length_a   1.000
_cell.length_b   1.000
_cell.length_c   1.000
_cell.angle_alpha   90.00
_cell.angle_beta   90.00
_cell.angle_gamma   90.00
#
_symmetry.space_group_name_H-M   'P 1'
#
loop_
_entity.id
_entity.type
_entity.pdbx_description
1 polymer ?
#
loop_
_entity_poly.entity_id
_entity_poly.type
_entity_poly.pdbx_seq_one_letter_code
_entity_poly.pdbx_strand_id
1 'polypeptide(L)'
;MLRSLRWRLFLGGAAAMLAAVVVAWLFMGLLFTRHLERRLADEMERDGVRLVAALAATDGQPPNLQAALSDPRLSTPASGFYWQVRGVGRDDRSRSLWDQDIDVATNAPSDGWHLHT
;
A
#
# COMPACT_ATOMS: atom_id res chain seq x y z
N MET A 1 -40.77 -43.22 2.21
CA MET A 1 -40.93 -42.20 1.14
C MET A 1 -40.92 -40.79 1.76
N LEU A 2 -39.76 -40.25 2.18
CA LEU A 2 -39.69 -38.90 2.78
C LEU A 2 -39.42 -37.80 1.74
N ARG A 3 -40.05 -37.93 0.56
CA ARG A 3 -39.71 -37.14 -0.63
C ARG A 3 -40.69 -36.00 -0.77
N SER A 4 -40.22 -34.78 -0.55
CA SER A 4 -40.07 -33.80 -1.66
C SER A 4 -40.26 -32.34 -1.26
N LEU A 5 -40.96 -32.00 -0.17
CA LEU A 5 -41.29 -30.58 0.10
C LEU A 5 -40.40 -29.94 1.19
N ARG A 6 -40.28 -30.56 2.36
CA ARG A 6 -39.45 -30.04 3.47
C ARG A 6 -37.97 -29.95 3.10
N TRP A 7 -37.45 -30.95 2.37
CA TRP A 7 -36.06 -30.97 1.92
C TRP A 7 -35.78 -29.91 0.84
N ARG A 8 -36.72 -29.67 -0.09
CA ARG A 8 -36.61 -28.60 -1.09
C ARG A 8 -36.57 -27.22 -0.44
N LEU A 9 -37.41 -27.00 0.57
CA LEU A 9 -37.43 -25.75 1.35
C LEU A 9 -36.11 -25.55 2.11
N PHE A 10 -35.60 -26.59 2.77
CA PHE A 10 -34.31 -26.53 3.47
C PHE A 10 -33.14 -26.26 2.52
N LEU A 11 -33.08 -26.97 1.39
CA LEU A 11 -32.00 -26.82 0.43
C LEU A 11 -32.06 -25.46 -0.28
N GLY A 12 -33.26 -24.96 -0.56
CA GLY A 12 -33.47 -23.62 -1.10
C GLY A 12 -33.02 -22.53 -0.12
N GLY A 13 -33.38 -22.65 1.17
CA GLY A 13 -32.92 -21.73 2.21
C GLY A 13 -31.41 -21.75 2.40
N ALA A 14 -30.81 -22.94 2.45
CA ALA A 14 -29.36 -23.10 2.56
C ALA A 14 -28.63 -22.52 1.33
N ALA A 15 -29.14 -22.75 0.12
CA ALA A 15 -28.58 -22.20 -1.11
C ALA A 15 -28.70 -20.67 -1.15
N ALA A 16 -29.85 -20.12 -0.75
CA ALA A 16 -30.04 -18.66 -0.68
C ALA A 16 -29.09 -18.03 0.36
N MET A 17 -28.91 -18.67 1.52
CA MET A 17 -27.98 -18.19 2.54
C MET A 17 -26.53 -18.23 2.04
N LEU A 18 -26.10 -19.33 1.41
CA LEU A 18 -24.78 -19.42 0.79
C LEU A 18 -24.58 -18.36 -0.30
N ALA A 19 -25.58 -18.16 -1.15
CA ALA A 19 -25.53 -17.12 -2.18
C ALA A 19 -25.39 -15.73 -1.57
N ALA A 20 -26.14 -15.40 -0.52
CA ALA A 20 -26.03 -14.13 0.19
C ALA A 20 -24.63 -13.93 0.79
N VAL A 21 -24.04 -14.98 1.39
CA VAL A 21 -22.67 -14.92 1.93
C VAL A 21 -21.64 -14.69 0.82
N VAL A 22 -21.76 -15.37 -0.31
CA VAL A 22 -20.84 -15.19 -1.46
C VAL A 22 -20.95 -13.76 -2.01
N VAL A 23 -22.16 -13.23 -2.16
CA VAL A 23 -22.37 -11.85 -2.62
C VAL A 23 -21.77 -10.85 -1.62
N ALA A 24 -21.99 -11.03 -0.32
CA ALA A 24 -21.41 -10.18 0.71
C ALA A 24 -19.87 -10.24 0.69
N TRP A 25 -19.29 -11.44 0.52
CA TRP A 25 -17.86 -11.63 0.43
C TRP A 25 -17.24 -10.90 -0.77
N LEU A 26 -17.84 -11.04 -1.96
CA LEU A 26 -17.40 -10.33 -3.17
C LEU A 26 -17.50 -8.82 -3.01
N PHE A 27 -18.63 -8.33 -2.49
CA PHE A 27 -18.86 -6.90 -2.29
C PHE A 27 -17.84 -6.30 -1.31
N MET A 28 -17.60 -6.99 -0.18
CA MET A 28 -16.63 -6.56 0.82
C MET A 28 -15.21 -6.57 0.25
N GLY A 29 -14.82 -7.62 -0.49
CA GLY A 29 -13.51 -7.70 -1.14
C GLY A 29 -13.26 -6.53 -2.10
N LEU A 30 -14.22 -6.24 -2.98
CA LEU A 30 -14.12 -5.14 -3.95
C LEU A 30 -14.04 -3.76 -3.29
N LEU A 31 -14.85 -3.52 -2.26
CA LEU A 31 -14.79 -2.25 -1.52
C LEU A 31 -13.47 -2.11 -0.77
N PHE A 32 -13.01 -3.19 -0.14
CA PHE A 32 -11.79 -3.18 0.64
C PHE A 32 -10.57 -2.86 -0.22
N THR A 33 -10.40 -3.53 -1.37
CA THR A 33 -9.30 -3.26 -2.30
C THR A 33 -9.26 -1.79 -2.72
N ARG A 34 -10.39 -1.25 -3.20
CA ARG A 34 -10.46 0.15 -3.63
C ARG A 34 -10.26 1.15 -2.49
N HIS A 35 -10.63 0.81 -1.27
CA HIS A 35 -10.46 1.70 -0.13
C HIS A 35 -9.04 1.66 0.41
N LEU A 36 -8.42 0.46 0.42
CA LEU A 36 -7.02 0.28 0.76
C LEU A 36 -6.10 0.98 -0.24
N GLU A 37 -6.30 0.79 -1.54
CA GLU A 37 -5.46 1.43 -2.57
C GLU A 37 -5.41 2.95 -2.40
N ARG A 38 -6.57 3.59 -2.19
CA ARG A 38 -6.66 5.03 -1.95
C ARG A 38 -5.99 5.43 -0.64
N ARG A 39 -6.27 4.71 0.45
CA ARG A 39 -5.63 4.95 1.75
C ARG A 39 -4.11 4.85 1.68
N LEU A 40 -3.59 3.82 1.01
CA LEU A 40 -2.16 3.60 0.83
C LEU A 40 -1.54 4.70 -0.02
N ALA A 41 -2.19 5.09 -1.12
CA ALA A 41 -1.72 6.20 -1.95
C ALA A 41 -1.61 7.51 -1.13
N ASP A 42 -2.65 7.87 -0.37
CA ASP A 42 -2.66 9.06 0.48
C ASP A 42 -1.60 8.99 1.60
N GLU A 43 -1.29 7.79 2.09
CA GLU A 43 -0.25 7.57 3.09
C GLU A 43 1.16 7.74 2.48
N MET A 44 1.40 7.13 1.31
CA MET A 44 2.67 7.26 0.59
C MET A 44 2.95 8.71 0.17
N GLU A 45 1.92 9.46 -0.25
CA GLU A 45 2.05 10.90 -0.55
C GLU A 45 2.48 11.69 0.69
N ARG A 46 1.83 11.45 1.84
CA ARG A 46 2.16 12.15 3.09
C ARG A 46 3.58 11.84 3.56
N ASP A 47 4.01 10.59 3.44
CA ASP A 47 5.38 10.20 3.77
C ASP A 47 6.40 10.77 2.78
N GLY A 48 6.04 10.86 1.49
CA GLY A 48 6.82 11.56 0.47
C GLY A 48 7.02 13.04 0.79
N VAL A 49 5.97 13.75 1.19
CA VAL A 49 6.07 15.15 1.62
C VAL A 49 6.98 15.31 2.84
N ARG A 50 6.94 14.37 3.80
CA ARG A 50 7.86 14.36 4.95
C ARG A 50 9.31 14.12 4.53
N LEU A 51 9.56 13.20 3.59
CA LEU A 51 10.89 12.97 3.01
C LEU A 51 11.43 14.26 2.39
N VAL A 52 10.64 14.90 1.53
CA VAL A 52 11.03 16.16 0.86
C VAL A 52 11.28 17.28 1.87
N ALA A 53 10.43 17.41 2.89
CA ALA A 53 10.62 18.40 3.95
C ALA A 53 11.91 18.16 4.75
N ALA A 54 12.24 16.90 5.06
CA ALA A 54 13.46 16.55 5.77
C ALA A 54 14.72 16.75 4.93
N LEU A 55 14.64 16.50 3.62
CA LEU A 55 15.69 16.83 2.66
C LEU A 55 15.93 18.35 2.62
N ALA A 56 14.86 19.14 2.52
CA ALA A 56 14.93 20.60 2.45
C ALA A 56 15.41 21.24 3.76
N ALA A 57 15.12 20.64 4.91
CA ALA A 57 15.57 21.11 6.22
C ALA A 57 17.08 20.92 6.45
N THR A 58 17.77 20.22 5.55
CA THR A 58 19.18 19.92 5.72
C THR A 58 20.03 20.79 4.80
N ASP A 59 20.45 21.94 5.32
CA ASP A 59 21.34 22.92 4.67
C ASP A 59 22.79 22.39 4.49
N GLY A 60 22.97 21.41 3.60
CA GLY A 60 24.29 20.92 3.20
C GLY A 60 24.94 19.85 4.11
N GLN A 61 24.26 19.44 5.19
CA GLN A 61 24.59 18.25 5.97
C GLN A 61 23.91 17.00 5.32
N PRO A 62 24.36 15.76 5.55
CA PRO A 62 23.56 14.59 5.18
C PRO A 62 22.23 14.56 5.97
N PRO A 63 21.06 14.58 5.30
CA PRO A 63 19.77 14.52 5.97
C PRO A 63 19.62 13.18 6.69
N ASN A 64 19.22 13.20 7.96
CA ASN A 64 18.87 11.96 8.67
C ASN A 64 17.43 11.55 8.32
N LEU A 65 17.25 11.00 7.11
CA LEU A 65 15.95 10.58 6.60
C LEU A 65 15.34 9.43 7.41
N GLN A 66 16.17 8.62 8.08
CA GLN A 66 15.72 7.57 8.99
C GLN A 66 15.03 8.13 10.24
N ALA A 67 15.40 9.32 10.71
CA ALA A 67 14.72 9.98 11.83
C ALA A 67 13.47 10.76 11.39
N ALA A 68 13.45 11.22 10.13
CA ALA A 68 12.30 11.93 9.57
C ALA A 68 11.08 11.03 9.35
N LEU A 69 11.32 9.75 9.04
CA LEU A 69 10.25 8.75 8.92
C LEU A 69 10.28 7.85 10.14
N SER A 70 9.48 8.21 11.15
CA SER A 70 9.33 7.45 12.40
C SER A 70 8.64 6.09 12.24
N ASP A 71 8.41 5.60 11.02
CA ASP A 71 7.75 4.32 10.78
C ASP A 71 8.75 3.15 10.97
N PRO A 72 8.56 2.29 11.98
CA PRO A 72 9.41 1.12 12.21
C PRO A 72 9.46 0.17 11.02
N ARG A 73 8.43 0.16 10.15
CA ARG A 73 8.36 -0.71 8.98
C ARG A 73 9.45 -0.40 7.96
N LEU A 74 9.92 0.84 7.87
CA LEU A 74 11.01 1.23 6.98
C LEU A 74 12.39 0.78 7.48
N SER A 75 12.46 0.33 8.74
CA SER A 75 13.66 -0.28 9.34
C SER A 75 13.67 -1.80 9.25
N THR A 76 12.52 -2.42 8.99
CA THR A 76 12.36 -3.87 8.93
C THR A 76 12.63 -4.38 7.51
N PRO A 77 13.59 -5.30 7.30
CA PRO A 77 13.84 -5.89 6.00
C PRO A 77 12.58 -6.53 5.42
N ALA A 78 12.33 -6.34 4.12
CA ALA A 78 11.20 -6.93 3.39
C ALA A 78 9.80 -6.58 3.98
N SER A 79 9.64 -5.37 4.52
CA SER A 79 8.36 -4.91 5.08
C SER A 79 7.28 -4.57 4.05
N GLY A 80 7.65 -4.48 2.76
CA GLY A 80 6.77 -4.02 1.68
C GLY A 80 6.70 -2.50 1.52
N PHE A 81 7.36 -1.73 2.38
CA PHE A 81 7.44 -0.26 2.32
C PHE A 81 8.88 0.15 2.07
N TYR A 82 9.09 0.96 1.03
CA TYR A 82 10.42 1.30 0.55
C TYR A 82 10.48 2.76 0.11
N TRP A 83 11.62 3.39 0.30
CA TRP A 83 11.91 4.70 -0.28
C TRP A 83 13.39 4.78 -0.67
N GLN A 84 13.67 5.59 -1.68
CA GLN A 84 15.01 5.86 -2.18
C GLN A 84 15.09 7.29 -2.68
N VAL A 85 16.19 7.97 -2.37
CA VAL A 85 16.52 9.31 -2.85
C VAL A 85 17.85 9.21 -3.60
N ARG A 86 17.85 9.56 -4.88
CA ARG A 86 19.04 9.60 -5.74
C ARG A 86 19.51 11.04 -5.90
N GLY A 87 20.75 11.32 -5.50
CA GLY A 87 21.33 12.66 -5.51
C GLY A 87 22.64 12.74 -6.30
N VAL A 88 23.11 13.96 -6.57
CA VAL A 88 24.42 14.17 -7.23
C VAL A 88 25.54 13.88 -6.22
N GLY A 89 25.89 12.61 -6.07
CA GLY A 89 27.06 12.15 -5.30
C GLY A 89 26.76 11.14 -4.20
N ARG A 90 25.51 11.02 -3.74
CA ARG A 90 25.13 9.97 -2.79
C ARG A 90 23.64 9.65 -2.88
N ASP A 91 23.36 8.36 -2.91
CA ASP A 91 22.01 7.82 -2.81
C ASP A 91 21.73 7.46 -1.34
N ASP A 92 20.55 7.81 -0.87
CA ASP A 92 20.05 7.37 0.43
C ASP A 92 18.80 6.50 0.23
N ARG A 93 18.63 5.49 1.08
CA ARG A 93 17.58 4.50 0.92
C ARG A 93 17.11 3.95 2.27
N SER A 94 15.87 3.49 2.31
CA SER A 94 15.34 2.82 3.49
C SER A 94 16.11 1.52 3.80
N ARG A 95 16.26 1.17 5.08
CA ARG A 95 16.87 -0.11 5.46
C ARG A 95 16.02 -1.30 5.04
N SER A 96 14.71 -1.13 4.90
CA SER A 96 13.79 -2.15 4.39
C SER A 96 14.12 -2.61 2.97
N LEU A 97 14.69 -1.72 2.12
CA LEU A 97 15.03 -2.00 0.71
C LEU A 97 16.21 -2.98 0.58
N TRP A 98 17.07 -3.06 1.60
CA TRP A 98 18.22 -3.97 1.67
C TRP A 98 19.14 -3.83 0.44
N ASP A 99 19.18 -4.84 -0.43
CA ASP A 99 20.00 -4.91 -1.65
C ASP A 99 19.19 -4.63 -2.92
N GLN A 100 17.91 -4.28 -2.79
CA GLN A 100 17.08 -3.89 -3.92
C GLN A 100 17.30 -2.41 -4.28
N ASP A 101 16.92 -2.03 -5.50
CA ASP A 101 16.93 -0.65 -6.01
C ASP A 101 15.56 -0.38 -6.64
N ILE A 102 15.04 0.83 -6.42
CA ILE A 102 13.79 1.26 -7.03
C ILE A 102 14.13 1.90 -8.37
N ASP A 103 13.59 1.35 -9.46
CA ASP A 103 13.80 1.93 -10.79
C ASP A 103 13.20 3.34 -10.82
N VAL A 104 14.06 4.35 -10.99
CA VAL A 104 13.66 5.75 -10.95
C VAL A 104 13.32 6.17 -12.37
N ALA A 105 12.05 6.51 -12.60
CA ALA A 105 11.60 7.01 -13.88
C ALA A 105 12.47 8.22 -14.32
N THR A 106 13.07 8.13 -15.52
CA THR A 106 13.95 9.17 -16.05
C THR A 106 13.21 10.48 -16.35
N ASN A 107 11.88 10.42 -16.50
CA ASN A 107 10.99 11.57 -16.68
C ASN A 107 9.92 11.58 -15.59
N ALA A 108 10.32 11.82 -14.34
CA ALA A 108 9.37 12.12 -13.28
C ALA A 108 8.79 13.53 -13.50
N PRO A 109 7.45 13.69 -13.56
CA PRO A 109 6.83 15.02 -13.56
C PRO A 109 7.20 15.79 -12.30
N SER A 110 7.45 17.10 -12.42
CA SER A 110 7.82 17.97 -11.29
C SER A 110 6.61 18.63 -10.60
N ASP A 111 5.40 18.39 -11.09
CA ASP A 111 4.16 19.05 -10.70
C ASP A 111 3.32 18.26 -9.69
N GLY A 112 3.70 17.02 -9.36
CA GLY A 112 2.98 16.24 -8.36
C GLY A 112 3.51 14.83 -8.12
N TRP A 113 2.79 14.10 -7.28
CA TRP A 113 3.03 12.68 -7.00
C TRP A 113 2.28 11.81 -8.03
N HIS A 114 2.96 10.83 -8.61
CA HIS A 114 2.36 9.89 -9.56
C HIS A 114 2.57 8.46 -9.12
N LEU A 115 1.50 7.67 -9.15
CA LEU A 115 1.57 6.23 -8.90
C LEU A 115 2.11 5.54 -10.15
N HIS A 116 3.25 4.85 -10.02
CA HIS A 116 3.76 3.98 -11.06
C HIS A 116 3.12 2.59 -10.87
N THR A 117 2.22 2.20 -11.77
CA THR A 117 1.60 0.85 -11.83
C THR A 117 2.32 -0.03 -12.83
#